data_AF-A0A0G1JS38-F1
#
_entry.id   AF-A0A0G1JS38-F1
#
_cell.length_a   1.000
_cell.length_b   1.000
_cell.length_c   1.000
_cell.angle_alpha   90.00
_cell.angle_beta   90.00
_cell.angle_gamma   90.00
#
_symmetry.space_group_name_H-M   'P 1'
#
loop_
_entity.id
_entity.type
_entity.pdbx_description
1 polymer ?
#
loop_
_entity_poly.entity_id
_entity_poly.type
_entity_poly.pdbx_seq_one_letter_code
_entity_poly.pdbx_strand_id
1 'polypeptide(L)'
;MKTPDELEEGVKIEPSTIYEKTIRGFHHNREGSSLRPGVVLVNDITSSAAGRQGQSIQVHCDRPIRISNFSCTPYSLISAAYQLNLTLGDLRQFPSGSIFCVTVDPHVNQNGEGGLNTKEKRSIVIYKDGTIIVGPNHPYVRVGEFQGRGPLVAAFEIDKKKLDHLLYSQSEEEQPILRNQPHVFDGLASFGPTVALLLNGFNPEEFSNAYPVSEIAPLKIPIGTITEIENGYGNIVIECPDIYQIGEKIAVLKDGKLLFIAEKRKAFDLDEGKIVSVDASEPQIMDSKKRALYMAIVEGHLAPFIEKLRGFKLEIGHQLEIRTATEKENRQWEAELKLFNLQERLKQHLDTRVQLVKKLLASIF
;
A
#
# COMPACT_ATOMS: atom_id res chain seq x y z
N MET A 1 20.04 -26.63 20.38
CA MET A 1 19.10 -25.57 19.97
C MET A 1 18.23 -26.17 18.89
N LYS A 2 16.91 -26.19 19.10
CA LYS A 2 15.94 -26.70 18.11
C LYS A 2 15.65 -25.61 17.08
N THR A 3 15.51 -25.97 15.81
CA THR A 3 15.18 -25.02 14.73
C THR A 3 13.72 -24.55 14.84
N PRO A 4 13.34 -23.41 14.23
CA PRO A 4 11.95 -22.92 14.23
C PRO A 4 10.92 -23.96 13.73
N ASP A 5 11.36 -24.88 12.87
CA ASP A 5 10.53 -25.98 12.34
C ASP A 5 10.23 -27.08 13.37
N GLU A 6 10.94 -27.12 14.51
CA GLU A 6 10.80 -28.17 15.54
C GLU A 6 9.89 -27.76 16.71
N LEU A 7 9.12 -26.67 16.57
CA LEU A 7 8.19 -26.16 17.59
C LEU A 7 6.69 -26.24 17.22
N GLU A 8 6.31 -26.86 16.10
CA GLU A 8 4.90 -27.01 15.72
C GLU A 8 4.32 -28.40 16.05
N GLU A 9 4.22 -28.72 17.34
CA GLU A 9 3.10 -29.55 17.83
C GLU A 9 2.10 -28.59 18.52
N GLY A 10 1.26 -27.93 17.73
CA GLY A 10 0.35 -26.93 18.26
C GLY A 10 -0.92 -26.83 17.42
N VAL A 11 -1.93 -27.63 17.79
CA VAL A 11 -3.36 -27.52 17.44
C VAL A 11 -3.65 -27.13 15.99
N LYS A 12 -4.06 -28.11 15.18
CA LYS A 12 -4.65 -27.89 13.85
C LYS A 12 -5.95 -27.09 14.02
N ILE A 13 -5.88 -25.76 13.95
CA ILE A 13 -7.07 -24.90 14.05
C ILE A 13 -7.78 -24.96 12.69
N GLU A 14 -9.01 -25.47 12.67
CA GLU A 14 -9.78 -25.49 11.43
C GLU A 14 -10.12 -24.05 10.99
N PRO A 15 -9.94 -23.70 9.71
CA PRO A 15 -10.30 -22.39 9.16
C PRO A 15 -11.71 -21.94 9.49
N SER A 16 -12.66 -22.87 9.51
CA SER A 16 -14.06 -22.69 9.95
C SER A 16 -14.16 -22.15 11.38
N THR A 17 -13.27 -22.56 12.29
CA THR A 17 -13.24 -22.14 13.69
C THR A 17 -12.69 -20.72 13.85
N ILE A 18 -11.70 -20.33 13.05
CA ILE A 18 -11.14 -18.96 13.04
C ILE A 18 -12.14 -18.01 12.38
N TYR A 19 -12.75 -18.44 11.28
CA TYR A 19 -13.84 -17.75 10.62
C TYR A 19 -15.02 -17.52 11.58
N GLU A 20 -15.53 -18.56 12.24
CA GLU A 20 -16.61 -18.42 13.22
C GLU A 20 -16.25 -17.49 14.38
N LYS A 21 -15.02 -17.54 14.92
CA LYS A 21 -14.59 -16.62 15.98
C LYS A 21 -14.54 -15.16 15.51
N THR A 22 -14.05 -14.94 14.30
CA THR A 22 -13.95 -13.62 13.67
C THR A 22 -15.33 -13.03 13.43
N ILE A 23 -16.21 -13.81 12.84
CA ILE A 23 -17.56 -13.43 12.41
C ILE A 23 -18.50 -13.31 13.62
N ARG A 24 -18.45 -14.25 14.58
CA ARG A 24 -19.18 -14.11 15.85
C ARG A 24 -18.77 -12.85 16.61
N GLY A 25 -17.53 -12.38 16.47
CA GLY A 25 -17.06 -11.08 16.97
C GLY A 25 -17.80 -9.87 16.37
N PHE A 26 -18.21 -9.93 15.10
CA PHE A 26 -19.12 -8.94 14.51
C PHE A 26 -20.54 -9.03 15.08
N HIS A 27 -21.00 -10.24 15.40
CA HIS A 27 -22.36 -10.47 15.91
C HIS A 27 -22.54 -10.17 17.40
N HIS A 28 -21.48 -10.24 18.22
CA HIS A 28 -21.55 -10.08 19.68
C HIS A 28 -21.20 -8.66 20.19
N ASN A 29 -20.64 -7.77 19.36
CA ASN A 29 -20.39 -6.37 19.71
C ASN A 29 -21.65 -5.48 19.57
N ARG A 30 -22.80 -5.94 20.08
CA ARG A 30 -24.04 -5.15 20.13
C ARG A 30 -24.06 -4.13 21.26
N GLU A 31 -23.21 -4.27 22.28
CA GLU A 31 -23.23 -3.38 23.45
C GLU A 31 -21.80 -3.06 23.94
N GLY A 32 -21.37 -1.80 23.80
CA GLY A 32 -20.34 -1.21 24.66
C GLY A 32 -18.91 -1.01 24.13
N SER A 33 -18.50 -1.57 23.00
CA SER A 33 -17.14 -1.33 22.46
C SER A 33 -17.10 -0.15 21.48
N SER A 34 -16.15 0.77 21.67
CA SER A 34 -15.94 1.96 20.82
C SER A 34 -15.26 1.64 19.48
N LEU A 35 -14.73 0.44 19.31
CA LEU A 35 -14.02 -0.02 18.13
C LEU A 35 -14.85 -1.08 17.40
N ARG A 36 -15.48 -0.67 16.29
CA ARG A 36 -16.27 -1.57 15.44
C ARG A 36 -15.40 -2.06 14.29
N PRO A 37 -15.30 -3.38 14.04
CA PRO A 37 -14.65 -3.88 12.83
C PRO A 37 -15.32 -3.28 11.60
N GLY A 38 -14.49 -2.86 10.64
CA GLY A 38 -14.91 -2.09 9.47
C GLY A 38 -14.42 -2.69 8.17
N VAL A 39 -14.83 -2.07 7.06
CA VAL A 39 -14.32 -2.39 5.73
C VAL A 39 -13.28 -1.36 5.35
N VAL A 40 -12.09 -1.83 4.98
CA VAL A 40 -11.03 -1.00 4.43
C VAL A 40 -10.95 -1.25 2.93
N LEU A 41 -11.17 -0.23 2.13
CA LEU A 41 -10.96 -0.29 0.69
C LEU A 41 -9.55 0.23 0.39
N VAL A 42 -8.71 -0.62 -0.19
CA VAL A 42 -7.41 -0.22 -0.75
C VAL A 42 -7.50 -0.40 -2.26
N ASN A 43 -7.44 0.70 -3.01
CA ASN A 43 -7.66 0.65 -4.45
C ASN A 43 -6.80 1.65 -5.20
N ASP A 44 -6.66 1.39 -6.49
CA ASP A 44 -5.85 2.16 -7.42
C ASP A 44 -6.73 2.96 -8.42
N ILE A 45 -8.01 3.13 -8.07
CA ILE A 45 -9.03 3.80 -8.87
C ILE A 45 -9.40 5.17 -8.34
N THR A 46 -10.06 5.95 -9.19
CA THR A 46 -10.58 7.27 -8.82
C THR A 46 -11.65 7.17 -7.73
N SER A 47 -11.83 8.25 -6.98
CA SER A 47 -12.77 8.35 -5.86
C SER A 47 -14.22 7.99 -6.23
N SER A 48 -14.64 8.19 -7.49
CA SER A 48 -15.98 7.83 -7.97
C SER A 48 -16.17 6.32 -8.14
N ALA A 49 -15.15 5.59 -8.59
CA ALA A 49 -15.21 4.13 -8.73
C ALA A 49 -15.11 3.45 -7.35
N ALA A 50 -14.29 3.98 -6.44
CA ALA A 50 -14.24 3.51 -5.06
C ALA A 50 -15.57 3.74 -4.31
N GLY A 51 -16.25 4.85 -4.59
CA GLY A 51 -17.60 5.11 -4.08
C GLY A 51 -18.62 4.06 -4.53
N ARG A 52 -18.58 3.65 -5.81
CA ARG A 52 -19.44 2.56 -6.31
C ARG A 52 -19.13 1.22 -5.64
N GLN A 53 -17.87 0.95 -5.30
CA GLN A 53 -17.51 -0.28 -4.60
C GLN A 53 -18.04 -0.27 -3.17
N GLY A 54 -17.90 0.86 -2.46
CA GLY A 54 -18.53 1.03 -1.16
C GLY A 54 -20.06 0.86 -1.23
N GLN A 55 -20.69 1.39 -2.28
CA GLN A 55 -22.12 1.23 -2.52
C GLN A 55 -22.50 -0.24 -2.80
N SER A 56 -21.72 -0.98 -3.58
CA SER A 56 -21.96 -2.41 -3.82
C SER A 56 -21.96 -3.20 -2.51
N ILE A 57 -21.00 -2.93 -1.62
CA ILE A 57 -20.96 -3.60 -0.31
C ILE A 57 -22.19 -3.21 0.52
N GLN A 58 -22.56 -1.93 0.54
CA GLN A 58 -23.72 -1.45 1.29
C GLN A 58 -25.05 -2.04 0.80
N VAL A 59 -25.22 -2.21 -0.52
CA VAL A 59 -26.44 -2.78 -1.11
C VAL A 59 -26.65 -4.24 -0.69
N HIS A 60 -25.57 -4.99 -0.52
CA HIS A 60 -25.63 -6.41 -0.16
C HIS A 60 -25.45 -6.66 1.35
N CYS A 61 -25.29 -5.63 2.16
CA CYS A 61 -25.04 -5.76 3.60
C CYS A 61 -26.22 -5.22 4.39
N ASP A 62 -26.85 -6.08 5.20
CA ASP A 62 -28.08 -5.74 5.94
C ASP A 62 -27.82 -4.87 7.19
N ARG A 63 -26.61 -4.32 7.34
CA ARG A 63 -26.19 -3.59 8.54
C ARG A 63 -25.38 -2.33 8.19
N PRO A 64 -25.41 -1.29 9.03
CA PRO A 64 -24.54 -0.14 8.85
C PRO A 64 -23.08 -0.54 9.04
N ILE A 65 -22.27 -0.28 8.00
CA ILE A 65 -20.83 -0.55 7.99
C ILE A 65 -20.03 0.74 7.85
N ARG A 66 -18.90 0.80 8.54
CA ARG A 66 -17.91 1.86 8.32
C ARG A 66 -16.99 1.43 7.18
N ILE A 67 -16.96 2.23 6.12
CA ILE A 67 -16.08 2.04 4.99
C ILE A 67 -15.01 3.14 5.04
N SER A 68 -13.74 2.74 5.09
CA SER A 68 -12.60 3.66 4.98
C SER A 68 -11.91 3.41 3.64
N ASN A 69 -11.63 4.47 2.88
CA ASN A 69 -11.10 4.36 1.53
C ASN A 69 -9.68 4.93 1.44
N PHE A 70 -8.75 4.15 0.89
CA PHE A 70 -7.35 4.49 0.72
C PHE A 70 -6.94 4.26 -0.73
N SER A 71 -6.33 5.28 -1.33
CA SER A 71 -5.82 5.22 -2.70
C SER A 71 -4.35 4.82 -2.73
N CYS A 72 -3.96 4.00 -3.70
CA CYS A 72 -2.57 3.72 -4.02
C CYS A 72 -2.25 4.12 -5.48
N THR A 73 -0.98 4.02 -5.86
CA THR A 73 -0.54 4.25 -7.24
C THR A 73 -1.19 3.21 -8.17
N PRO A 74 -1.80 3.62 -9.30
CA PRO A 74 -2.32 2.73 -10.35
C PRO A 74 -1.41 1.56 -10.66
N TYR A 75 -1.95 0.33 -10.60
CA TYR A 75 -1.27 -0.91 -10.99
C TYR A 75 0.01 -1.25 -10.19
N SER A 76 0.30 -0.54 -9.09
CA SER A 76 1.50 -0.76 -8.29
C SER A 76 1.21 -1.70 -7.12
N LEU A 77 1.62 -2.97 -7.26
CA LEU A 77 1.52 -3.96 -6.18
C LEU A 77 2.29 -3.53 -4.92
N ILE A 78 3.37 -2.76 -5.07
CA ILE A 78 4.18 -2.26 -3.96
C ILE A 78 3.46 -1.12 -3.24
N SER A 79 2.82 -0.21 -3.99
CA SER A 79 1.98 0.84 -3.40
C SER A 79 0.77 0.23 -2.68
N ALA A 80 0.16 -0.82 -3.25
CA ALA A 80 -0.92 -1.57 -2.60
C ALA A 80 -0.45 -2.23 -1.30
N ALA A 81 0.71 -2.91 -1.34
CA ALA A 81 1.32 -3.52 -0.18
C ALA A 81 1.61 -2.50 0.93
N TYR A 82 2.15 -1.33 0.57
CA TYR A 82 2.42 -0.26 1.51
C TYR A 82 1.14 0.29 2.15
N GLN A 83 0.10 0.58 1.38
CA GLN A 83 -1.17 1.07 1.94
C GLN A 83 -1.84 0.01 2.83
N LEU A 84 -1.79 -1.25 2.39
CA LEU A 84 -2.29 -2.36 3.19
C LEU A 84 -1.47 -2.51 4.48
N ASN A 85 -0.15 -2.34 4.42
CA ASN A 85 0.73 -2.37 5.57
C ASN A 85 0.37 -1.30 6.62
N LEU A 86 0.24 -0.04 6.18
CA LEU A 86 -0.16 1.07 7.06
C LEU A 86 -1.51 0.82 7.74
N THR A 87 -2.49 0.37 6.97
CA THR A 87 -3.85 0.14 7.47
C THR A 87 -3.94 -1.11 8.36
N LEU A 88 -3.16 -2.16 8.07
CA LEU A 88 -3.07 -3.34 8.94
C LEU A 88 -2.34 -3.03 10.24
N GLY A 89 -1.33 -2.16 10.23
CA GLY A 89 -0.56 -1.76 11.42
C GLY A 89 -1.33 -0.86 12.38
N ASP A 90 -2.33 -0.10 11.92
CA ASP A 90 -3.18 0.72 12.80
C ASP A 90 -4.28 -0.11 13.47
N LEU A 91 -3.89 -0.96 14.42
CA LEU A 91 -4.79 -1.80 15.22
C LEU A 91 -5.83 -0.98 16.00
N ARG A 92 -5.55 0.30 16.27
CA ARG A 92 -6.50 1.19 16.96
C ARG A 92 -7.63 1.61 16.03
N GLN A 93 -7.34 1.84 14.76
CA GLN A 93 -8.35 2.18 13.78
C GLN A 93 -9.06 0.94 13.20
N PHE A 94 -8.32 -0.16 13.01
CA PHE A 94 -8.79 -1.37 12.36
C PHE A 94 -8.52 -2.61 13.23
N PRO A 95 -9.41 -2.91 14.19
CA PRO A 95 -9.24 -4.03 15.10
C PRO A 95 -9.32 -5.37 14.37
N SER A 96 -8.88 -6.44 15.04
CA SER A 96 -9.03 -7.82 14.59
C SER A 96 -10.46 -8.12 14.13
N GLY A 97 -10.56 -8.86 13.03
CA GLY A 97 -11.82 -9.11 12.33
C GLY A 97 -12.24 -8.02 11.34
N SER A 98 -11.48 -6.94 11.15
CA SER A 98 -11.73 -6.05 10.01
C SER A 98 -11.52 -6.77 8.68
N ILE A 99 -12.27 -6.37 7.65
CA ILE A 99 -12.16 -6.92 6.29
C ILE A 99 -11.51 -5.88 5.39
N PHE A 100 -10.41 -6.26 4.74
CA PHE A 100 -9.66 -5.42 3.82
C PHE A 100 -10.00 -5.84 2.40
N CYS A 101 -10.69 -4.98 1.66
CA CYS A 101 -10.98 -5.19 0.26
C CYS A 101 -9.92 -4.47 -0.59
N VAL A 102 -9.07 -5.22 -1.27
CA VAL A 102 -8.00 -4.70 -2.12
C VAL A 102 -8.33 -4.96 -3.58
N THR A 103 -8.25 -3.93 -4.43
CA THR A 103 -8.65 -4.06 -5.86
C THR A 103 -7.54 -3.70 -6.84
N VAL A 104 -6.29 -3.70 -6.39
CA VAL A 104 -5.15 -3.33 -7.22
C VAL A 104 -4.74 -4.54 -8.04
N ASP A 105 -4.94 -4.44 -9.34
CA ASP A 105 -4.72 -5.51 -10.30
C ASP A 105 -4.08 -4.95 -11.60
N PRO A 106 -2.76 -5.12 -11.79
CA PRO A 106 -2.03 -4.67 -12.98
C PRO A 106 -2.38 -5.43 -14.26
N HIS A 107 -3.12 -6.54 -14.17
CA HIS A 107 -3.44 -7.42 -15.29
C HIS A 107 -4.81 -7.13 -15.91
N VAL A 108 -5.57 -6.19 -15.34
CA VAL A 108 -6.88 -5.73 -15.81
C VAL A 108 -6.87 -5.14 -17.24
N ASN A 109 -5.71 -4.76 -17.80
CA ASN A 109 -5.69 -3.84 -18.95
C ASN A 109 -4.59 -4.02 -20.01
N GLN A 110 -4.01 -5.21 -20.21
CA GLN A 110 -2.93 -5.33 -21.21
C GLN A 110 -3.39 -5.22 -22.69
N ASN A 111 -4.70 -5.30 -23.01
CA ASN A 111 -5.15 -5.40 -24.41
C ASN A 111 -6.14 -4.32 -24.89
N GLY A 112 -6.55 -3.34 -24.09
CA GLY A 112 -7.45 -2.25 -24.53
C GLY A 112 -8.86 -2.66 -24.99
N GLU A 113 -9.12 -3.95 -25.18
CA GLU A 113 -10.44 -4.56 -25.17
C GLU A 113 -10.84 -4.74 -23.71
N GLY A 114 -12.08 -4.37 -23.35
CA GLY A 114 -12.62 -4.47 -21.98
C GLY A 114 -12.81 -5.90 -21.47
N GLY A 115 -11.84 -6.79 -21.70
CA GLY A 115 -11.77 -8.17 -21.26
C GLY A 115 -10.55 -8.37 -20.37
N LEU A 116 -10.81 -8.53 -19.07
CA LEU A 116 -9.87 -8.96 -18.05
C LEU A 116 -9.18 -10.27 -18.47
N ASN A 117 -7.86 -10.35 -18.29
CA ASN A 117 -7.13 -11.59 -18.54
C ASN A 117 -7.49 -12.61 -17.43
N THR A 118 -8.30 -13.60 -17.76
CA THR A 118 -8.98 -14.55 -16.84
C THR A 118 -8.08 -15.53 -16.08
N LYS A 119 -6.76 -15.31 -16.06
CA LYS A 119 -5.80 -16.25 -15.47
C LYS A 119 -5.49 -15.98 -14.00
N GLU A 120 -5.74 -14.78 -13.50
CA GLU A 120 -5.43 -14.46 -12.11
C GLU A 120 -6.57 -14.85 -11.18
N LYS A 121 -6.20 -15.59 -10.14
CA LYS A 121 -7.12 -16.13 -9.15
C LYS A 121 -7.60 -14.99 -8.24
N ARG A 122 -8.86 -15.02 -7.85
CA ARG A 122 -9.46 -14.08 -6.90
C ARG A 122 -9.41 -14.71 -5.52
N SER A 123 -8.87 -14.02 -4.52
CA SER A 123 -8.57 -14.61 -3.23
C SER A 123 -9.36 -14.01 -2.06
N ILE A 124 -9.71 -14.86 -1.12
CA ILE A 124 -10.05 -14.53 0.26
C ILE A 124 -8.95 -15.14 1.11
N VAL A 125 -8.25 -14.34 1.89
CA VAL A 125 -7.18 -14.83 2.77
C VAL A 125 -7.49 -14.44 4.20
N ILE A 126 -7.25 -15.37 5.13
CA ILE A 126 -7.62 -15.23 6.54
C ILE A 126 -6.37 -15.40 7.40
N TYR A 127 -6.16 -14.45 8.30
CA TYR A 127 -5.06 -14.40 9.26
C TYR A 127 -5.43 -15.04 10.60
N LYS A 128 -4.41 -15.43 11.37
CA LYS A 128 -4.58 -16.03 12.70
C LYS A 128 -5.37 -15.14 13.66
N ASP A 129 -5.22 -13.82 13.58
CA ASP A 129 -5.98 -12.86 14.40
C ASP A 129 -7.43 -12.66 13.93
N GLY A 130 -7.84 -13.30 12.83
CA GLY A 130 -9.16 -13.16 12.23
C GLY A 130 -9.27 -12.03 11.22
N THR A 131 -8.21 -11.28 10.93
CA THR A 131 -8.23 -10.33 9.82
C THR A 131 -8.46 -11.05 8.49
N ILE A 132 -9.34 -10.51 7.65
CA ILE A 132 -9.65 -11.07 6.33
C ILE A 132 -9.22 -10.06 5.25
N ILE A 133 -8.55 -10.54 4.22
CA ILE A 133 -8.27 -9.75 3.01
C ILE A 133 -8.99 -10.39 1.83
N VAL A 134 -9.73 -9.58 1.09
CA VAL A 134 -10.44 -9.96 -0.14
C VAL A 134 -9.83 -9.16 -1.29
N GLY A 135 -9.29 -9.84 -2.30
CA GLY A 135 -8.70 -9.17 -3.45
C GLY A 135 -8.07 -10.15 -4.45
N PRO A 136 -7.42 -9.64 -5.49
CA PRO A 136 -6.61 -10.45 -6.40
C PRO A 136 -5.58 -11.30 -5.63
N ASN A 137 -5.31 -12.51 -6.10
CA ASN A 137 -4.29 -13.39 -5.54
C ASN A 137 -2.89 -12.88 -5.89
N HIS A 138 -2.49 -11.80 -5.24
CA HIS A 138 -1.20 -11.15 -5.42
C HIS A 138 -0.33 -11.26 -4.16
N PRO A 139 1.00 -11.18 -4.31
CA PRO A 139 1.91 -11.32 -3.18
C PRO A 139 1.72 -10.31 -2.04
N TYR A 140 1.09 -9.16 -2.30
CA TYR A 140 0.79 -8.16 -1.25
C TYR A 140 -0.19 -8.67 -0.19
N VAL A 141 -0.99 -9.70 -0.48
CA VAL A 141 -1.97 -10.22 0.49
C VAL A 141 -1.30 -10.87 1.70
N ARG A 142 0.01 -11.12 1.66
CA ARG A 142 0.84 -11.65 2.77
C ARG A 142 1.47 -10.59 3.67
N VAL A 143 1.26 -9.31 3.38
CA VAL A 143 1.83 -8.20 4.17
C VAL A 143 1.41 -8.27 5.65
N GLY A 144 0.23 -8.79 5.96
CA GLY A 144 -0.26 -8.91 7.34
C GLY A 144 0.59 -9.82 8.22
N GLU A 145 1.36 -10.76 7.65
CA GLU A 145 2.24 -11.65 8.41
C GLU A 145 3.32 -10.87 9.17
N PHE A 146 3.69 -9.69 8.66
CA PHE A 146 4.72 -8.81 9.20
C PHE A 146 4.15 -7.72 10.12
N GLN A 147 2.83 -7.58 10.21
CA GLN A 147 2.12 -6.53 10.98
C GLN A 147 1.47 -7.06 12.26
N GLY A 148 2.01 -8.15 12.83
CA GLY A 148 1.48 -8.72 14.09
C GLY A 148 0.10 -9.37 13.97
N ARG A 149 -0.44 -9.54 12.75
CA ARG A 149 -1.70 -10.28 12.49
C ARG A 149 -1.54 -11.79 12.60
N GLY A 150 -0.29 -12.26 12.70
CA GLY A 150 0.08 -13.67 12.74
C GLY A 150 0.18 -14.29 11.35
N PRO A 151 0.45 -15.60 11.25
CA PRO A 151 0.58 -16.29 9.97
C PRO A 151 -0.75 -16.32 9.22
N LEU A 152 -0.68 -16.45 7.90
CA LEU A 152 -1.84 -16.77 7.09
C LEU A 152 -2.30 -18.21 7.36
N VAL A 153 -3.57 -18.39 7.73
CA VAL A 153 -4.12 -19.68 8.19
C VAL A 153 -5.07 -20.33 7.18
N ALA A 154 -5.67 -19.55 6.29
CA ALA A 154 -6.54 -20.07 5.25
C ALA A 154 -6.54 -19.16 4.02
N ALA A 155 -6.76 -19.76 2.86
CA ALA A 155 -7.00 -19.04 1.62
C ALA A 155 -8.09 -19.75 0.81
N PHE A 156 -8.84 -18.97 0.05
CA PHE A 156 -9.90 -19.45 -0.81
C PHE A 156 -9.89 -18.71 -2.14
N GLU A 157 -10.21 -19.42 -3.22
CA GLU A 157 -10.42 -18.87 -4.55
C GLU A 157 -11.91 -18.59 -4.77
N ILE A 158 -12.28 -17.33 -4.99
CA ILE A 158 -13.68 -16.91 -5.18
C ILE A 158 -14.26 -17.60 -6.42
N ASP A 159 -15.33 -18.36 -6.22
CA ASP A 159 -16.06 -19.02 -7.29
C ASP A 159 -17.24 -18.16 -7.71
N LYS A 160 -17.08 -17.49 -8.86
CA LYS A 160 -18.09 -16.56 -9.36
C LYS A 160 -19.47 -17.21 -9.53
N LYS A 161 -19.54 -18.47 -9.95
CA LYS A 161 -20.84 -19.14 -10.16
C LYS A 161 -21.55 -19.38 -8.84
N LYS A 162 -20.82 -19.80 -7.80
CA LYS A 162 -21.38 -19.96 -6.46
C LYS A 162 -21.79 -18.61 -5.87
N LEU A 163 -20.94 -17.59 -6.03
CA LEU A 163 -21.22 -16.22 -5.59
C LEU A 163 -22.51 -15.67 -6.22
N ASP A 164 -22.62 -15.75 -7.56
CA ASP A 164 -23.81 -15.29 -8.29
C ASP A 164 -25.07 -16.09 -7.89
N HIS A 165 -24.94 -17.40 -7.67
CA HIS A 165 -26.06 -18.21 -7.20
C HIS A 165 -26.55 -17.75 -5.82
N LEU A 166 -25.66 -17.49 -4.86
CA LEU A 166 -26.08 -17.03 -3.53
C LEU A 166 -26.75 -15.64 -3.56
N LEU A 167 -26.24 -14.73 -4.40
CA LEU A 167 -26.72 -13.35 -4.45
C LEU A 167 -28.02 -13.20 -5.27
N TYR A 168 -28.24 -14.05 -6.27
CA TYR A 168 -29.31 -13.87 -7.27
C TYR A 168 -30.24 -15.08 -7.43
N SER A 169 -30.22 -16.06 -6.52
CA SER A 169 -31.14 -17.22 -6.55
C SER A 169 -32.53 -16.92 -5.98
N GLN A 170 -32.77 -15.73 -5.40
CA GLN A 170 -34.03 -15.40 -4.72
C GLN A 170 -35.00 -14.49 -5.49
N SER A 171 -34.71 -14.08 -6.73
CA SER A 171 -35.66 -13.28 -7.52
C SER A 171 -35.54 -13.57 -9.01
N GLU A 172 -36.49 -14.35 -9.55
CA GLU A 172 -36.64 -14.48 -11.01
C GLU A 172 -37.20 -13.19 -11.65
N GLU A 173 -37.79 -12.27 -10.86
CA GLU A 173 -38.48 -11.09 -11.39
C GLU A 173 -37.78 -9.74 -11.13
N GLU A 174 -36.80 -9.65 -10.24
CA GLU A 174 -36.14 -8.38 -9.94
C GLU A 174 -34.61 -8.53 -9.98
N GLN A 175 -34.01 -7.76 -10.89
CA GLN A 175 -32.58 -7.39 -11.06
C GLN A 175 -31.82 -7.92 -12.30
N PRO A 176 -32.34 -7.73 -13.54
CA PRO A 176 -31.53 -7.85 -14.76
C PRO A 176 -30.43 -6.79 -14.89
N ILE A 177 -30.46 -5.70 -14.09
CA ILE A 177 -29.52 -4.57 -14.21
C ILE A 177 -28.14 -4.88 -13.60
N LEU A 178 -28.04 -5.74 -12.58
CA LEU A 178 -26.75 -6.14 -11.99
C LEU A 178 -26.11 -7.33 -12.71
N ARG A 179 -26.92 -8.29 -13.21
CA ARG A 179 -26.43 -9.46 -13.95
C ARG A 179 -25.69 -9.11 -15.26
N ASN A 180 -26.04 -7.97 -15.88
CA ASN A 180 -25.53 -7.55 -17.19
C ASN A 180 -24.58 -6.34 -17.15
N GLN A 181 -24.08 -5.92 -15.98
CA GLN A 181 -23.10 -4.82 -15.97
C GLN A 181 -21.77 -5.28 -16.58
N PRO A 182 -21.18 -4.49 -17.51
CA PRO A 182 -19.96 -4.86 -18.18
C PRO A 182 -18.83 -5.08 -17.17
N HIS A 183 -18.14 -6.21 -17.36
CA HIS A 183 -17.15 -6.84 -16.48
C HIS A 183 -15.82 -6.07 -16.33
N VAL A 184 -15.86 -4.74 -16.38
CA VAL A 184 -14.66 -3.91 -16.45
C VAL A 184 -14.00 -3.75 -15.08
N PHE A 185 -14.66 -4.19 -13.98
CA PHE A 185 -14.14 -3.97 -12.63
C PHE A 185 -14.45 -5.12 -11.65
N ASP A 186 -13.48 -6.00 -11.41
CA ASP A 186 -13.59 -7.11 -10.45
C ASP A 186 -13.84 -6.65 -9.01
N GLY A 187 -13.39 -5.43 -8.66
CA GLY A 187 -13.72 -4.78 -7.39
C GLY A 187 -15.21 -4.60 -7.15
N LEU A 188 -15.98 -4.33 -8.21
CA LEU A 188 -17.44 -4.13 -8.15
C LEU A 188 -18.20 -5.43 -8.30
N ALA A 189 -17.74 -6.33 -9.18
CA ALA A 189 -18.47 -7.53 -9.53
C ALA A 189 -18.23 -8.71 -8.57
N SER A 190 -17.04 -8.81 -7.97
CA SER A 190 -16.65 -9.99 -7.18
C SER A 190 -16.26 -9.62 -5.75
N PHE A 191 -15.39 -8.63 -5.56
CA PHE A 191 -14.85 -8.33 -4.23
C PHE A 191 -15.87 -7.66 -3.31
N GLY A 192 -16.58 -6.64 -3.80
CA GLY A 192 -17.66 -5.99 -3.02
C GLY A 192 -18.72 -6.98 -2.51
N PRO A 193 -19.35 -7.78 -3.38
CA PRO A 193 -20.34 -8.77 -2.95
C PRO A 193 -19.76 -9.86 -2.04
N THR A 194 -18.52 -10.29 -2.28
CA THR A 194 -17.81 -11.23 -1.39
C THR A 194 -17.67 -10.65 0.03
N VAL A 195 -17.23 -9.39 0.14
CA VAL A 195 -17.12 -8.71 1.43
C VAL A 195 -18.49 -8.62 2.12
N ALA A 196 -19.56 -8.34 1.38
CA ALA A 196 -20.91 -8.27 1.94
C ALA A 196 -21.40 -9.62 2.49
N LEU A 197 -21.17 -10.73 1.77
CA LEU A 197 -21.50 -12.07 2.25
C LEU A 197 -20.71 -12.44 3.51
N LEU A 198 -19.41 -12.16 3.53
CA LEU A 198 -18.58 -12.36 4.72
C LEU A 198 -19.11 -11.54 5.89
N LEU A 199 -19.46 -10.27 5.68
CA LEU A 199 -20.06 -9.45 6.73
C LEU A 199 -21.35 -10.08 7.24
N ASN A 200 -22.22 -10.59 6.36
CA ASN A 200 -23.48 -11.25 6.71
C ASN A 200 -23.32 -12.63 7.37
N GLY A 201 -22.09 -13.14 7.48
CA GLY A 201 -21.76 -14.36 8.21
C GLY A 201 -21.76 -15.64 7.37
N PHE A 202 -21.77 -15.52 6.05
CA PHE A 202 -21.66 -16.67 5.14
C PHE A 202 -20.24 -17.24 5.11
N ASN A 203 -20.08 -18.54 5.32
CA ASN A 203 -18.79 -19.20 5.29
C ASN A 203 -18.16 -19.07 3.88
N PRO A 204 -16.88 -18.67 3.76
CA PRO A 204 -16.18 -18.63 2.48
C PRO A 204 -16.42 -19.86 1.61
N GLU A 205 -16.44 -21.07 2.19
CA GLU A 205 -16.63 -22.34 1.47
C GLU A 205 -17.93 -22.40 0.65
N GLU A 206 -18.94 -21.60 1.02
CA GLU A 206 -20.24 -21.53 0.33
C GLU A 206 -20.13 -20.86 -1.05
N PHE A 207 -19.18 -19.93 -1.23
CA PHE A 207 -19.01 -19.14 -2.46
C PHE A 207 -17.57 -19.12 -3.00
N SER A 208 -16.72 -20.01 -2.48
CA SER A 208 -15.33 -20.12 -2.91
C SER A 208 -14.87 -21.58 -2.87
N ASN A 209 -13.66 -21.83 -3.33
CA ASN A 209 -12.99 -23.13 -3.27
C ASN A 209 -11.72 -22.98 -2.43
N ALA A 210 -11.40 -23.95 -1.58
CA ALA A 210 -10.17 -23.90 -0.78
C ALA A 210 -8.94 -23.73 -1.69
N TYR A 211 -8.03 -22.84 -1.27
CA TYR A 211 -6.80 -22.52 -2.00
C TYR A 211 -5.60 -22.74 -1.08
N PRO A 212 -4.54 -23.46 -1.52
CA PRO A 212 -3.41 -23.72 -0.65
C PRO A 212 -2.65 -22.43 -0.29
N VAL A 213 -2.50 -22.14 1.01
CA VAL A 213 -1.72 -21.00 1.51
C VAL A 213 -0.29 -20.98 0.95
N SER A 214 0.31 -22.16 0.76
CA SER A 214 1.66 -22.32 0.19
C SER A 214 1.79 -21.84 -1.25
N GLU A 215 0.70 -21.73 -2.00
CA GLU A 215 0.73 -21.21 -3.37
C GLU A 215 0.70 -19.67 -3.42
N ILE A 216 0.40 -19.00 -2.32
CA ILE A 216 0.47 -17.54 -2.22
C ILE A 216 1.94 -17.14 -2.00
N ALA A 217 2.59 -16.73 -3.08
CA ALA A 217 3.98 -16.28 -3.03
C ALA A 217 4.12 -15.01 -2.17
N PRO A 218 5.19 -14.88 -1.36
CA PRO A 218 5.47 -13.65 -0.64
C PRO A 218 5.92 -12.54 -1.60
N LEU A 219 5.63 -11.28 -1.25
CA LEU A 219 6.05 -10.13 -2.05
C LEU A 219 7.57 -10.01 -2.08
N LYS A 220 8.14 -10.09 -3.28
CA LYS A 220 9.56 -9.84 -3.50
C LYS A 220 9.77 -8.41 -3.96
N ILE A 221 10.29 -7.58 -3.06
CA ILE A 221 10.66 -6.19 -3.38
C ILE A 221 12.11 -6.18 -3.89
N PRO A 222 12.37 -5.69 -5.13
CA PRO A 222 13.73 -5.53 -5.64
C PRO A 222 14.54 -4.50 -4.83
N ILE A 223 15.85 -4.73 -4.74
CA ILE A 223 16.77 -3.71 -4.24
C ILE A 223 16.66 -2.46 -5.12
N GLY A 224 16.69 -1.29 -4.48
CA GLY A 224 16.56 0.01 -5.13
C GLY A 224 15.12 0.50 -5.25
N THR A 225 14.12 -0.29 -4.85
CA THR A 225 12.73 0.14 -4.96
C THR A 225 12.31 1.06 -3.83
N ILE A 226 11.71 2.22 -4.16
CA ILE A 226 11.05 3.08 -3.18
C ILE A 226 9.82 2.34 -2.65
N THR A 227 9.80 2.04 -1.36
CA THR A 227 8.70 1.33 -0.69
C THR A 227 7.74 2.25 0.01
N GLU A 228 8.20 3.43 0.41
CA GLU A 228 7.41 4.43 1.12
C GLU A 228 7.86 5.84 0.75
N ILE A 229 6.89 6.76 0.72
CA ILE A 229 7.11 8.20 0.72
C ILE A 229 6.25 8.76 1.86
N GLU A 230 6.88 9.38 2.85
CA GLU A 230 6.21 9.88 4.04
C GLU A 230 5.30 11.07 3.69
N ASN A 231 4.03 10.97 4.08
CA ASN A 231 3.07 12.05 3.87
C ASN A 231 3.44 13.27 4.70
N GLY A 232 3.42 14.45 4.07
CA GLY A 232 3.72 15.73 4.73
C GLY A 232 5.20 16.08 4.76
N TYR A 233 6.10 15.11 4.93
CA TYR A 233 7.54 15.35 4.93
C TYR A 233 8.23 15.03 3.61
N GLY A 234 7.69 14.13 2.79
CA GLY A 234 8.28 13.78 1.48
C GLY A 234 9.61 13.04 1.59
N ASN A 235 9.93 12.50 2.77
CA ASN A 235 11.05 11.59 2.96
C ASN A 235 10.72 10.24 2.34
N ILE A 236 11.74 9.48 1.96
CA ILE A 236 11.54 8.23 1.21
C ILE A 236 12.21 7.07 1.92
N VAL A 237 11.63 5.90 1.78
CA VAL A 237 12.24 4.64 2.20
C VAL A 237 12.59 3.85 0.96
N ILE A 238 13.83 3.40 0.85
CA ILE A 238 14.31 2.62 -0.29
C ILE A 238 14.87 1.29 0.17
N GLU A 239 14.49 0.27 -0.58
CA GLU A 239 14.95 -1.09 -0.38
C GLU A 239 16.44 -1.25 -0.70
N CYS A 240 17.22 -1.84 0.22
CA CYS A 240 18.68 -1.80 0.12
C CYS A 240 19.38 -3.03 0.72
N PRO A 241 20.55 -3.45 0.18
CA PRO A 241 21.41 -4.38 0.88
C PRO A 241 22.02 -3.72 2.13
N ASP A 242 22.15 -4.49 3.21
CA ASP A 242 22.77 -4.04 4.48
C ASP A 242 24.30 -3.94 4.34
N ILE A 243 24.79 -2.92 3.63
CA ILE A 243 26.21 -2.79 3.28
C ILE A 243 26.83 -1.41 3.54
N TYR A 244 26.04 -0.37 3.80
CA TYR A 244 26.55 1.01 3.89
C TYR A 244 26.96 1.38 5.30
N GLN A 245 28.15 1.98 5.45
CA GLN A 245 28.70 2.38 6.74
C GLN A 245 28.39 3.83 7.07
N ILE A 246 28.38 4.18 8.36
CA ILE A 246 28.22 5.58 8.80
C ILE A 246 29.36 6.45 8.23
N GLY A 247 28.98 7.61 7.69
CA GLY A 247 29.87 8.55 7.00
C GLY A 247 29.97 8.30 5.49
N GLU A 248 29.48 7.15 5.00
CA GLU A 248 29.52 6.83 3.58
C GLU A 248 28.58 7.72 2.77
N LYS A 249 29.04 8.16 1.60
CA LYS A 249 28.25 8.91 0.62
C LYS A 249 27.60 7.93 -0.35
N ILE A 250 26.27 7.95 -0.39
CA ILE A 250 25.44 7.06 -1.20
C ILE A 250 24.89 7.85 -2.37
N ALA A 251 25.26 7.45 -3.58
CA ALA A 251 24.68 7.98 -4.81
C ALA A 251 23.38 7.25 -5.14
N VAL A 252 22.33 8.03 -5.43
CA VAL A 252 21.03 7.52 -5.86
C VAL A 252 20.77 8.00 -7.28
N LEU A 253 20.54 7.05 -8.19
CA LEU A 253 20.41 7.32 -9.62
C LEU A 253 19.12 6.73 -10.20
N LYS A 254 18.64 7.33 -11.28
CA LYS A 254 17.60 6.78 -12.15
C LYS A 254 18.09 6.77 -13.59
N ASP A 255 18.11 5.59 -14.21
CA ASP A 255 18.55 5.41 -15.60
C ASP A 255 19.95 6.00 -15.85
N GLY A 256 20.87 5.78 -14.90
CA GLY A 256 22.25 6.29 -14.92
C GLY A 256 22.40 7.79 -14.61
N LYS A 257 21.31 8.52 -14.36
CA LYS A 257 21.35 9.94 -13.99
C LYS A 257 21.34 10.11 -12.47
N LEU A 258 22.33 10.84 -11.95
CA LEU A 258 22.43 11.15 -10.53
C LEU A 258 21.25 12.03 -10.06
N LEU A 259 20.38 11.47 -9.23
CA LEU A 259 19.31 12.23 -8.61
C LEU A 259 19.86 13.04 -7.44
N PHE A 260 20.52 12.38 -6.50
CA PHE A 260 21.10 12.99 -5.32
C PHE A 260 22.17 12.13 -4.65
N ILE A 261 22.89 12.73 -3.68
CA ILE A 261 23.81 12.03 -2.78
C ILE A 261 23.35 12.21 -1.34
N ALA A 262 23.18 11.09 -0.64
CA ALA A 262 22.87 11.05 0.79
C ALA A 262 24.11 10.63 1.58
N GLU A 263 24.31 11.19 2.78
CA GLU A 263 25.32 10.68 3.71
C GLU A 263 24.67 9.72 4.71
N LYS A 264 25.26 8.53 4.89
CA LYS A 264 24.80 7.56 5.89
C LYS A 264 25.12 8.06 7.28
N ARG A 265 24.10 8.22 8.13
CA ARG A 265 24.20 8.72 9.50
C ARG A 265 23.43 7.82 10.47
N LYS A 266 23.65 8.04 11.76
CA LYS A 266 22.82 7.45 12.83
C LYS A 266 21.50 8.19 13.05
N ALA A 267 21.47 9.48 12.72
CA ALA A 267 20.35 10.38 12.95
C ALA A 267 20.40 11.57 11.98
N PHE A 268 19.44 12.50 12.10
CA PHE A 268 19.41 13.77 11.36
C PHE A 268 20.32 14.81 12.05
N ASP A 269 21.64 14.61 11.98
CA ASP A 269 22.66 15.38 12.71
C ASP A 269 23.58 16.21 11.80
N LEU A 270 23.16 16.45 10.56
CA LEU A 270 23.82 17.36 9.62
C LEU A 270 23.16 18.74 9.62
N ASP A 271 23.80 19.70 8.96
CA ASP A 271 23.24 21.02 8.72
C ASP A 271 21.95 20.96 7.87
N GLU A 272 21.09 21.97 8.04
CA GLU A 272 19.89 22.20 7.24
C GLU A 272 20.17 22.07 5.73
N GLY A 273 19.27 21.38 5.02
CA GLY A 273 19.35 21.19 3.58
C GLY A 273 20.30 20.08 3.11
N LYS A 274 21.01 19.40 4.03
CA LYS A 274 21.78 18.19 3.70
C LYS A 274 20.87 16.98 3.57
N ILE A 275 21.18 16.12 2.60
CA ILE A 275 20.49 14.84 2.44
C ILE A 275 21.22 13.79 3.28
N VAL A 276 20.46 13.13 4.15
CA VAL A 276 20.95 12.04 5.00
C VAL A 276 20.23 10.75 4.67
N SER A 277 20.91 9.64 4.94
CA SER A 277 20.33 8.31 5.00
C SER A 277 20.51 7.76 6.41
N VAL A 278 19.45 7.27 7.02
CA VAL A 278 19.47 6.55 8.31
C VAL A 278 18.86 5.16 8.11
N ASP A 279 19.11 4.25 9.05
CA ASP A 279 18.40 2.96 9.00
C ASP A 279 16.93 3.21 9.27
N ALA A 280 16.05 2.69 8.41
CA ALA A 280 14.62 2.71 8.68
C ALA A 280 14.35 1.85 9.93
N SER A 281 13.48 2.32 10.82
CA SER A 281 12.99 1.52 11.94
C SER A 281 12.17 0.35 11.39
N GLU A 282 12.74 -0.86 11.44
CA GLU A 282 12.22 -2.16 10.96
C GLU A 282 11.49 -2.13 9.60
N PRO A 283 11.99 -2.81 8.55
CA PRO A 283 11.28 -2.87 7.29
C PRO A 283 9.94 -3.61 7.48
N GLN A 284 8.84 -2.87 7.42
CA GLN A 284 7.51 -3.34 7.78
C GLN A 284 6.92 -4.40 6.80
N ILE A 285 7.62 -4.72 5.71
CA ILE A 285 7.11 -5.53 4.58
C ILE A 285 8.03 -6.73 4.22
N MET A 286 9.08 -7.09 4.99
CA MET A 286 10.21 -7.83 4.39
C MET A 286 10.80 -9.08 5.05
N ASP A 287 11.38 -9.90 4.15
CA ASP A 287 12.40 -10.95 4.32
C ASP A 287 13.60 -10.47 5.16
N SER A 288 13.98 -11.26 6.17
CA SER A 288 14.89 -10.91 7.27
C SER A 288 16.35 -10.60 6.85
N LYS A 289 16.68 -10.71 5.56
CA LYS A 289 18.03 -10.46 5.01
C LYS A 289 18.19 -9.09 4.35
N LYS A 290 17.13 -8.29 4.28
CA LYS A 290 17.16 -6.99 3.61
C LYS A 290 16.87 -5.86 4.60
N ARG A 291 17.47 -4.69 4.39
CA ARG A 291 17.23 -3.49 5.19
C ARG A 291 16.70 -2.37 4.30
N ALA A 292 15.96 -1.47 4.90
CA ALA A 292 15.49 -0.28 4.22
C ALA A 292 16.28 0.94 4.69
N LEU A 293 16.67 1.80 3.75
CA LEU A 293 17.29 3.08 4.04
C LEU A 293 16.20 4.15 4.03
N TYR A 294 16.07 4.86 5.14
CA TYR A 294 15.26 6.07 5.22
C TYR A 294 16.12 7.24 4.75
N MET A 295 15.67 7.96 3.73
CA MET A 295 16.37 9.11 3.15
C MET A 295 15.55 10.38 3.29
N ALA A 296 16.21 11.45 3.74
CA ALA A 296 15.56 12.70 4.05
C ALA A 296 16.47 13.90 3.78
N ILE A 297 15.87 15.08 3.67
CA ILE A 297 16.57 16.35 3.80
C ILE A 297 16.42 16.83 5.24
N VAL A 298 17.52 17.20 5.89
CA VAL A 298 17.46 17.82 7.22
C VAL A 298 16.66 19.12 7.11
N GLU A 299 15.57 19.20 7.88
CA GLU A 299 14.61 20.32 7.91
C GLU A 299 14.02 20.66 6.53
N GLY A 300 13.81 19.65 5.68
CA GLY A 300 13.23 19.86 4.35
C GLY A 300 12.44 18.66 3.82
N HIS A 301 12.00 18.79 2.57
CA HIS A 301 11.18 17.78 1.89
C HIS A 301 11.92 17.17 0.69
N LEU A 302 12.38 15.92 0.83
CA LEU A 302 13.23 15.29 -0.18
C LEU A 302 12.55 15.13 -1.54
N ALA A 303 11.39 14.48 -1.61
CA ALA A 303 10.72 14.23 -2.89
C ALA A 303 10.37 15.53 -3.66
N PRO A 304 9.74 16.56 -3.04
CA PRO A 304 9.53 17.84 -3.70
C PRO A 304 10.82 18.54 -4.14
N PHE A 305 11.89 18.42 -3.34
CA PHE A 305 13.19 18.99 -3.68
C PHE A 305 13.79 18.33 -4.93
N ILE A 306 13.75 17.00 -5.02
CA ILE A 306 14.24 16.27 -6.21
C ILE A 306 13.40 16.58 -7.44
N GLU A 307 12.07 16.68 -7.30
CA GLU A 307 11.20 17.10 -8.41
C GLU A 307 11.59 18.48 -8.92
N LYS A 308 11.85 19.43 -8.03
CA LYS A 308 12.25 20.79 -8.40
C LYS A 308 13.66 20.86 -9.00
N LEU A 309 14.62 20.13 -8.44
CA LEU A 309 16.02 20.15 -8.88
C LEU A 309 16.24 19.37 -10.18
N ARG A 310 15.52 18.27 -10.37
CA ARG A 310 15.74 17.31 -11.47
C ARG A 310 14.59 17.21 -12.47
N GLY A 311 13.43 17.77 -12.16
CA GLY A 311 12.21 17.52 -12.93
C GLY A 311 11.73 16.07 -12.82
N PHE A 312 12.15 15.34 -11.78
CA PHE A 312 11.81 13.93 -11.58
C PHE A 312 10.98 13.75 -10.31
N LYS A 313 9.72 13.36 -10.49
CA LYS A 313 8.82 13.07 -9.38
C LYS A 313 9.12 11.68 -8.82
N LEU A 314 9.46 11.60 -7.54
CA LEU A 314 9.63 10.31 -6.86
C LEU A 314 8.27 9.70 -6.51
N GLU A 315 8.10 8.40 -6.80
CA GLU A 315 6.86 7.66 -6.53
C GLU A 315 7.17 6.26 -5.98
N ILE A 316 6.25 5.73 -5.16
CA ILE A 316 6.37 4.37 -4.62
C ILE A 316 6.37 3.36 -5.77
N GLY A 317 7.30 2.40 -5.70
CA GLY A 317 7.55 1.41 -6.75
C GLY A 317 8.62 1.83 -7.76
N HIS A 318 9.07 3.09 -7.77
CA HIS A 318 10.22 3.47 -8.59
C HIS A 318 11.45 2.66 -8.22
N GLN A 319 12.10 2.09 -9.23
CA GLN A 319 13.36 1.39 -9.09
C GLN A 319 14.52 2.36 -9.34
N LEU A 320 15.39 2.48 -8.36
CA LEU A 320 16.56 3.35 -8.34
C LEU A 320 17.84 2.51 -8.28
N GLU A 321 18.92 3.03 -8.85
CA GLU A 321 20.26 2.50 -8.63
C GLU A 321 20.85 3.16 -7.39
N ILE A 322 21.39 2.35 -6.48
CA ILE A 322 22.01 2.81 -5.23
C ILE A 322 23.40 2.21 -5.15
N ARG A 323 24.41 3.05 -4.93
CA ARG A 323 25.80 2.63 -4.76
C ARG A 323 26.60 3.68 -3.99
N THR A 324 27.80 3.31 -3.56
CA THR A 324 28.76 4.26 -3.03
C THR A 324 29.06 5.33 -4.09
N ALA A 325 28.98 6.60 -3.70
CA ALA A 325 29.26 7.72 -4.57
C ALA A 325 30.76 7.80 -4.86
N THR A 326 31.10 8.06 -6.12
CA THR A 326 32.49 8.40 -6.48
C THR A 326 32.82 9.82 -6.05
N GLU A 327 34.12 10.11 -5.87
CA GLU A 327 34.56 11.48 -5.52
C GLU A 327 34.13 12.51 -6.59
N LYS A 328 34.15 12.11 -7.86
CA LYS A 328 33.69 12.96 -8.97
C LYS A 328 32.20 13.30 -8.84
N GLU A 329 31.35 12.31 -8.56
CA GLU A 329 29.92 12.51 -8.35
C GLU A 329 29.66 13.41 -7.13
N ASN A 330 30.40 13.22 -6.03
CA ASN A 330 30.27 14.06 -4.84
C ASN A 330 30.60 15.53 -5.13
N ARG A 331 31.71 15.79 -5.82
CA ARG A 331 32.08 17.17 -6.21
C ARG A 331 31.06 17.78 -7.17
N GLN A 332 30.56 17.01 -8.13
CA GLN A 332 29.52 17.45 -9.06
C GLN A 332 28.23 17.83 -8.33
N TRP A 333 27.76 16.95 -7.44
CA TRP A 333 26.58 17.19 -6.63
C TRP A 333 26.69 18.45 -5.78
N GLU A 334 27.81 18.64 -5.08
CA GLU A 334 28.03 19.83 -4.25
C GLU A 334 28.04 21.13 -5.07
N ALA A 335 28.60 21.09 -6.28
CA ALA A 335 28.61 22.24 -7.19
C ALA A 335 27.20 22.57 -7.70
N GLU A 336 26.44 21.56 -8.11
CA GLU A 336 25.06 21.72 -8.57
C GLU A 336 24.14 22.24 -7.46
N LEU A 337 24.29 21.72 -6.25
CA LEU A 337 23.51 22.15 -5.09
C LEU A 337 23.79 23.62 -4.74
N LYS A 338 25.06 24.04 -4.77
CA LYS A 338 25.43 25.45 -4.57
C LYS A 338 24.81 26.36 -5.63
N LEU A 339 24.86 25.96 -6.89
CA LEU A 339 24.28 26.72 -8.00
C LEU A 339 22.76 26.85 -7.87
N PHE A 340 22.08 25.75 -7.57
CA PHE A 340 20.63 25.73 -7.36
C PHE A 340 20.22 26.66 -6.21
N ASN A 341 20.90 26.58 -5.07
CA ASN A 341 20.62 27.44 -3.92
C ASN A 341 20.85 28.93 -4.24
N LEU A 342 21.86 29.25 -5.05
CA LEU A 342 22.09 30.62 -5.52
C LEU A 342 20.96 31.12 -6.43
N GLN A 343 20.51 30.28 -7.37
CA GLN A 343 19.40 30.59 -8.28
C GLN A 343 18.09 30.83 -7.52
N GLU A 344 17.80 29.99 -6.52
CA GLU A 344 16.60 30.14 -5.69
C GLU A 344 16.60 31.43 -4.86
N ARG A 345 17.74 31.78 -4.25
CA ARG A 345 17.90 33.06 -3.53
C ARG A 345 17.71 34.26 -4.47
N LEU A 346 18.29 34.20 -5.66
CA LEU A 346 18.15 35.27 -6.65
C LEU A 346 16.69 35.43 -7.09
N LYS A 347 15.99 34.32 -7.33
CA LYS A 347 14.56 34.30 -7.66
C LYS A 347 13.71 34.93 -6.55
N GLN A 348 13.93 34.53 -5.29
CA GLN A 348 13.22 35.11 -4.14
C GLN A 348 13.44 36.62 -4.02
N HIS A 349 14.68 37.09 -4.24
CA HIS A 349 14.98 38.52 -4.24
C HIS A 349 14.27 39.27 -5.37
N LEU A 350 14.23 38.69 -6.58
CA LEU A 350 13.51 39.28 -7.71
C LEU A 350 12.00 39.33 -7.44
N ASP A 351 11.40 38.24 -6.96
CA ASP A 351 9.97 38.18 -6.64
C ASP A 351 9.59 39.21 -5.56
N THR A 352 10.42 39.36 -4.54
CA THR A 352 10.24 40.37 -3.48
C THR A 352 10.25 41.79 -4.06
N ARG A 353 11.19 42.09 -4.96
CA ARG A 353 11.26 43.40 -5.63
C ARG A 353 10.06 43.65 -6.53
N VAL A 354 9.63 42.64 -7.30
CA VAL A 354 8.43 42.73 -8.15
C VAL A 354 7.19 42.99 -7.30
N GLN A 355 7.02 42.30 -6.17
CA GLN A 355 5.93 42.54 -5.21
C GLN A 355 5.96 43.98 -4.67
N LEU A 356 7.14 44.50 -4.35
CA LEU A 356 7.30 45.84 -3.81
C LEU A 356 6.95 46.91 -4.85
N VAL A 357 7.37 46.73 -6.11
CA VAL A 357 6.98 47.59 -7.24
C VAL A 357 5.47 47.53 -7.46
N LYS A 358 4.86 46.34 -7.44
CA LYS A 358 3.40 46.20 -7.57
C LYS A 358 2.64 46.96 -6.47
N LYS A 359 3.12 46.89 -5.22
CA LYS A 359 2.53 47.64 -4.09
C LYS A 359 2.70 49.15 -4.25
N LEU A 360 3.87 49.62 -4.68
CA LEU A 360 4.11 51.05 -4.94
C LEU A 360 3.21 51.58 -6.06
N LEU A 361 3.09 50.85 -7.17
CA LEU A 361 2.19 51.22 -8.25
C LEU A 361 0.73 51.27 -7.79
N ALA A 362 0.28 50.31 -6.98
CA ALA A 362 -1.06 50.30 -6.40
C ALA A 362 -1.32 51.39 -5.33
N SER A 363 -0.30 52.14 -4.93
CA SER A 363 -0.45 53.30 -4.03
C SER A 363 -0.44 54.65 -4.76
N ILE A 364 -0.11 54.64 -6.05
CA ILE A 364 -0.07 55.82 -6.93
C ILE A 364 -1.39 55.96 -7.71
N PHE A 365 -2.09 54.85 -7.95
CA PHE A 365 -3.43 54.78 -8.54
C PHE A 365 -4.44 54.38 -7.46
#